data_AF-A0A1C5UYZ0-F1
#
_entry.id   AF-A0A1C5UYZ0-F1
#
_cell.length_a   1.000
_cell.length_b   1.000
_cell.length_c   1.000
_cell.angle_alpha   90.00
_cell.angle_beta   90.00
_cell.angle_gamma   90.00
#
_symmetry.space_group_name_H-M   'P 1'
#
loop_
_entity.id
_entity.type
_entity.pdbx_description
1 polymer ?
#
loop_
_entity_poly.entity_id
_entity_poly.type
_entity_poly.pdbx_seq_one_letter_code
_entity_poly.pdbx_strand_id
1 'polypeptide(L)'
;MVILHHTRPGYAETHLHLLLEEVTADSGYCSEKNLLYLKRNEISSYIKLQDHEKRKTRAYSEDISKYYNMRTGIFEDEQFYICHDGRELRHLRTESKEQDGYTQTFEVYGCADCSGCEHKARCLYKYDAEKEPKRTKS
;
A
#
# COMPACT_ATOMS: atom_id res chain seq x y z
N MET A 1 -9.32 7.19 -5.01
CA MET A 1 -8.26 7.47 -4.02
C MET A 1 -7.50 6.18 -3.81
N VAL A 2 -6.20 6.22 -4.03
CA VAL A 2 -5.28 5.10 -3.86
C VAL A 2 -4.32 5.48 -2.75
N ILE A 3 -4.04 4.55 -1.84
CA ILE A 3 -3.10 4.75 -0.72
C ILE A 3 -1.89 3.86 -0.97
N LEU A 4 -0.73 4.48 -1.13
CA LEU A 4 0.56 3.79 -1.10
C LEU A 4 1.10 3.82 0.32
N HIS A 5 1.81 2.77 0.70
CA HIS A 5 2.37 2.62 2.04
C HIS A 5 3.90 2.69 1.97
N HIS A 6 4.47 3.57 2.80
CA HIS A 6 5.91 3.77 2.98
C HIS A 6 6.22 3.87 4.48
N THR A 7 6.93 2.91 5.06
CA THR A 7 7.34 3.00 6.47
C THR A 7 8.67 3.72 6.66
N ARG A 8 8.70 4.69 7.59
CA ARG A 8 9.93 5.31 8.10
C ARG A 8 10.16 4.86 9.55
N PRO A 9 11.30 4.20 9.88
CA PRO A 9 11.61 3.80 11.24
C PRO A 9 11.82 4.99 12.18
N GLY A 10 11.17 5.01 13.34
CA GLY A 10 11.57 5.87 14.48
C GLY A 10 11.45 5.05 15.77
N TYR A 11 12.57 4.78 16.46
CA TYR A 11 12.57 3.94 17.67
C TYR A 11 13.73 4.21 18.63
N ALA A 12 13.44 4.03 19.93
CA ALA A 12 14.37 3.96 21.06
C ALA A 12 14.60 2.49 21.49
N GLU A 13 15.84 2.14 21.80
CA GLU A 13 16.35 0.77 21.94
C GLU A 13 16.23 0.21 23.38
N THR A 14 15.88 -1.08 23.51
CA THR A 14 16.26 -1.90 24.67
C THR A 14 16.80 -3.26 24.16
N HIS A 15 18.04 -3.55 24.55
CA HIS A 15 18.89 -4.61 24.01
C HIS A 15 18.57 -6.01 24.57
N LEU A 16 18.38 -6.98 23.66
CA LEU A 16 18.73 -8.39 23.89
C LEU A 16 19.30 -8.94 22.57
N HIS A 17 20.63 -9.02 22.48
CA HIS A 17 21.34 -9.40 21.26
C HIS A 17 21.57 -10.91 21.25
N LEU A 18 20.62 -11.66 20.68
CA LEU A 18 20.89 -12.98 20.12
C LEU A 18 21.42 -12.75 18.69
N LEU A 19 22.65 -13.14 18.41
CA LEU A 19 23.28 -13.06 17.08
C LEU A 19 22.66 -14.13 16.17
N LEU A 20 21.44 -13.89 15.70
CA LEU A 20 20.76 -14.76 14.76
C LEU A 20 21.10 -14.30 13.34
N GLU A 21 21.85 -15.08 12.57
CA GLU A 21 22.24 -14.69 11.21
C GLU A 21 21.11 -14.93 10.19
N GLU A 22 20.32 -15.98 10.40
CA GLU A 22 19.21 -16.35 9.52
C GLU A 22 17.99 -16.90 10.27
N VAL A 23 16.82 -16.78 9.65
CA VAL A 23 15.56 -17.32 10.14
C VAL A 23 14.70 -17.86 9.00
N THR A 24 14.04 -19.00 9.24
CA THR A 24 12.98 -19.54 8.39
C THR A 24 11.71 -19.63 9.20
N ALA A 25 10.59 -19.13 8.66
CA ALA A 25 9.29 -19.18 9.31
C ALA A 25 8.15 -19.31 8.29
N ASP A 26 6.99 -19.75 8.76
CA ASP A 26 5.79 -19.83 7.93
C ASP A 26 5.18 -18.43 7.66
N SER A 27 4.22 -18.38 6.75
CA SER A 27 3.59 -17.13 6.32
C SER A 27 2.82 -16.38 7.41
N GLY A 28 2.47 -17.03 8.53
CA GLY A 28 1.89 -16.40 9.71
C GLY A 28 2.83 -15.37 10.35
N TYR A 29 4.15 -15.50 10.14
CA TYR A 29 5.15 -14.54 10.62
C TYR A 29 5.46 -13.42 9.61
N CYS A 30 4.80 -13.38 8.45
CA CYS A 30 5.03 -12.40 7.38
C CYS A 30 4.42 -11.00 7.67
N SER A 31 4.25 -10.64 8.94
CA SER A 31 3.76 -9.29 9.29
C SER A 31 4.82 -8.24 8.97
N GLU A 32 4.38 -7.03 8.60
CA GLU A 32 5.29 -5.92 8.31
C GLU A 32 6.25 -5.66 9.48
N LYS A 33 5.72 -5.67 10.71
CA LYS A 33 6.50 -5.50 11.95
C LYS A 33 7.63 -6.52 12.06
N ASN A 34 7.35 -7.80 11.78
CA ASN A 34 8.36 -8.86 11.85
C ASN A 34 9.42 -8.69 10.76
N LEU A 35 9.00 -8.43 9.51
CA LEU A 35 9.94 -8.24 8.40
C LEU A 35 10.84 -7.01 8.60
N LEU A 36 10.30 -5.92 9.16
CA LEU A 36 11.07 -4.74 9.53
C LEU A 36 12.07 -5.02 10.65
N TYR A 37 11.68 -5.81 11.66
CA TYR A 37 12.59 -6.23 12.72
C TYR A 37 13.78 -7.02 12.16
N LEU A 38 13.51 -8.01 11.31
CA LEU A 38 14.56 -8.84 10.68
C LEU A 38 15.50 -7.99 9.83
N LYS A 39 14.94 -7.09 9.00
CA LYS A 39 15.73 -6.16 8.18
C LYS A 39 16.65 -5.26 9.01
N ARG A 40 16.17 -4.73 10.14
CA ARG A 40 16.95 -3.82 10.99
C ARG A 40 18.08 -4.51 11.74
N ASN A 41 17.86 -5.75 12.15
CA ASN A 41 18.87 -6.57 12.82
C ASN A 41 19.75 -7.34 11.83
N GLU A 42 19.65 -7.02 10.53
CA GLU A 42 20.43 -7.64 9.45
C GLU A 42 20.29 -9.18 9.42
N ILE A 43 19.14 -9.70 9.86
CA ILE A 43 18.83 -11.13 9.92
C ILE A 43 18.26 -11.54 8.57
N SER A 44 18.92 -12.49 7.90
CA SER A 44 18.42 -13.06 6.64
C SER A 44 17.15 -13.86 6.89
N SER A 45 16.07 -13.57 6.16
CA SER A 45 14.76 -14.20 6.41
C SER A 45 14.18 -14.92 5.21
N TYR A 46 13.78 -16.17 5.38
CA TYR A 46 13.07 -16.99 4.39
C TYR A 46 11.63 -17.22 4.84
N ILE A 47 10.78 -16.21 4.65
CA ILE A 47 9.36 -16.26 5.06
C ILE A 47 8.48 -16.17 3.81
N LYS A 48 7.58 -17.16 3.64
CA LYS A 48 6.62 -17.13 2.53
C LYS A 48 5.63 -15.98 2.72
N LEU A 49 5.39 -15.21 1.66
CA LEU A 49 4.36 -14.16 1.69
C LEU A 49 2.97 -14.78 1.92
N GLN A 50 2.17 -14.18 2.80
CA GLN A 50 0.83 -14.68 3.15
C GLN A 50 -0.10 -14.79 1.94
N ASP A 51 0.02 -13.88 0.98
CA ASP A 51 -0.78 -13.90 -0.25
C ASP A 51 -0.11 -14.66 -1.41
N HIS A 52 0.92 -15.47 -1.16
CA HIS A 52 1.68 -16.16 -2.22
C HIS A 52 0.78 -16.96 -3.18
N GLU A 53 -0.16 -17.75 -2.66
CA GLU A 53 -1.08 -18.53 -3.50
C GLU A 53 -2.10 -17.63 -4.22
N LYS A 54 -2.59 -16.58 -3.55
CA LYS A 54 -3.54 -15.63 -4.17
C LYS A 54 -2.90 -14.86 -5.33
N ARG A 55 -1.62 -14.49 -5.21
CA ARG A 55 -0.84 -13.77 -6.23
C ARG A 55 -0.74 -14.49 -7.56
N LYS A 56 -0.88 -15.82 -7.58
CA LYS A 56 -0.88 -16.64 -8.80
C LYS A 56 -2.21 -16.58 -9.56
N THR A 57 -3.27 -16.07 -8.93
CA THR A 57 -4.60 -16.04 -9.53
C THR A 57 -4.75 -14.84 -10.46
N ARG A 58 -5.47 -15.04 -11.58
CA ARG A 58 -5.83 -13.95 -12.49
C ARG A 58 -6.61 -12.84 -11.80
N ALA A 59 -7.49 -13.21 -10.87
CA ALA A 59 -8.28 -12.26 -10.10
C ALA A 59 -7.41 -11.28 -9.29
N TYR A 60 -6.25 -11.74 -8.78
CA TYR A 60 -5.31 -10.87 -8.06
C TYR A 60 -4.55 -9.94 -9.00
N SER A 61 -4.04 -10.45 -10.13
CA SER A 61 -3.28 -9.65 -11.10
C SER A 61 -4.14 -8.64 -11.86
N GLU A 62 -5.44 -8.90 -12.00
CA GLU A 62 -6.40 -8.03 -12.69
C GLU A 62 -7.25 -7.20 -11.71
N ASP A 63 -6.94 -7.23 -10.41
CA ASP A 63 -7.67 -6.43 -9.42
C ASP A 63 -7.34 -4.94 -9.61
N ILE A 64 -8.27 -4.24 -10.27
CA ILE A 64 -8.19 -2.81 -10.58
C ILE A 64 -8.20 -1.91 -9.35
N SER A 65 -8.55 -2.42 -8.17
CA SER A 65 -8.49 -1.66 -6.91
C SER A 65 -7.06 -1.51 -6.38
N LYS A 66 -6.12 -2.29 -6.92
CA LYS A 66 -4.73 -2.35 -6.44
C LYS A 66 -3.83 -1.47 -7.27
N TYR A 67 -3.13 -0.55 -6.60
CA TYR A 67 -2.22 0.39 -7.25
C TYR A 67 -1.08 -0.30 -8.03
N TYR A 68 -0.61 -1.46 -7.54
CA TYR A 68 0.47 -2.20 -8.19
C TYR A 68 0.03 -2.89 -9.49
N ASN A 69 -1.28 -2.96 -9.75
CA ASN A 69 -1.84 -3.41 -11.02
C ASN A 69 -2.19 -2.23 -11.94
N MET A 70 -1.90 -0.98 -11.55
CA MET A 70 -2.13 0.20 -12.37
C MET A 70 -0.91 0.49 -13.24
N ARG A 71 -1.14 1.10 -14.40
CA ARG A 71 -0.05 1.66 -15.20
C ARG A 71 0.52 2.88 -14.49
N THR A 72 1.81 3.13 -14.66
CA THR A 72 2.50 4.29 -14.09
C THR A 72 3.06 5.19 -15.19
N GLY A 73 3.29 6.44 -14.84
CA GLY A 73 4.04 7.42 -15.64
C GLY A 73 4.84 8.34 -14.73
N ILE A 74 5.73 9.13 -15.33
CA ILE A 74 6.53 10.15 -14.64
C ILE A 74 6.27 11.48 -15.35
N PHE A 75 6.05 12.53 -14.58
CA PHE A 75 5.90 13.90 -15.07
C PHE A 75 6.57 14.84 -14.08
N GLU A 76 7.49 15.68 -14.54
CA GLU A 76 8.27 16.60 -13.68
C GLU A 76 8.89 15.91 -12.46
N ASP A 77 9.51 14.73 -12.68
CA ASP A 77 10.10 13.86 -11.65
C ASP A 77 9.12 13.29 -10.61
N GLU A 78 7.82 13.55 -10.76
CA GLU A 78 6.76 12.97 -9.94
C GLU A 78 6.12 11.76 -10.62
N GLN A 79 6.01 10.67 -9.86
CA GLN A 79 5.29 9.49 -10.30
C GLN A 79 3.78 9.74 -10.25
N PHE A 80 3.06 9.34 -11.30
CA PHE A 80 1.60 9.26 -11.29
C PHE A 80 1.12 7.87 -11.70
N TYR A 81 -0.12 7.57 -11.36
CA TYR A 81 -0.77 6.32 -11.72
C TYR A 81 -1.89 6.58 -12.72
N ILE A 82 -2.12 5.64 -13.61
CA ILE A 82 -3.24 5.66 -14.56
C ILE A 82 -4.20 4.58 -14.10
N CYS A 83 -5.40 4.99 -13.70
CA CYS A 83 -6.44 4.05 -13.26
C CYS A 83 -6.98 3.23 -14.44
N HIS A 84 -7.81 2.23 -14.14
CA HIS A 84 -8.37 1.36 -15.19
C HIS A 84 -9.25 2.11 -16.20
N ASP A 85 -9.88 3.22 -15.80
CA ASP A 85 -10.67 4.10 -16.67
C ASP A 85 -9.78 5.06 -17.50
N GLY A 86 -8.46 4.92 -17.44
CA GLY A 86 -7.50 5.75 -18.18
C GLY A 86 -7.23 7.13 -17.57
N ARG A 87 -7.78 7.43 -16.39
CA ARG A 87 -7.59 8.73 -15.72
C ARG A 87 -6.34 8.76 -14.87
N GLU A 88 -5.67 9.91 -14.83
CA GLU A 88 -4.51 10.13 -13.98
C GLU A 88 -4.89 10.27 -12.50
N LEU A 89 -4.09 9.64 -11.66
CA LEU A 89 -4.08 9.78 -10.22
C LEU A 89 -2.78 10.50 -9.84
N ARG A 90 -2.92 11.74 -9.38
CA ARG A 90 -1.81 12.57 -8.91
C ARG A 90 -1.68 12.50 -7.40
N HIS A 91 -0.49 12.77 -6.90
CA HIS A 91 -0.26 12.90 -5.46
C HIS A 91 -1.16 14.02 -4.92
N LEU A 92 -1.84 13.74 -3.81
CA LEU A 92 -2.71 14.70 -3.13
C LEU A 92 -2.10 15.17 -1.82
N ARG A 93 -1.56 14.23 -1.04
CA ARG A 93 -0.97 14.48 0.28
C ARG A 93 -0.23 13.24 0.77
N THR A 94 0.59 13.47 1.80
CA THR A 94 1.23 12.43 2.58
C THR A 94 0.65 12.43 3.99
N GLU A 95 0.19 11.27 4.45
CA GLU A 95 -0.35 11.05 5.79
C GLU A 95 0.63 10.20 6.61
N SER A 96 0.62 10.36 7.93
CA SER A 96 1.38 9.47 8.83
C SER A 96 0.49 9.01 9.96
N LYS A 97 0.64 7.75 10.37
CA LYS A 97 -0.09 7.13 11.47
C LYS A 97 0.88 6.39 12.37
N GLU A 98 0.77 6.60 13.67
CA GLU A 98 1.45 5.75 14.64
C GLU A 98 0.62 4.49 14.92
N GLN A 99 1.25 3.34 14.83
CA GLN A 99 0.64 2.05 15.12
C GLN A 99 1.69 1.08 15.67
N ASP A 100 1.36 0.38 16.76
CA ASP A 100 2.20 -0.66 17.37
C ASP A 100 3.68 -0.28 17.60
N GLY A 101 3.91 1.02 17.88
CA GLY A 101 5.23 1.60 18.16
C GLY A 101 5.94 2.23 16.96
N TYR A 102 5.46 2.09 15.72
CA TYR A 102 6.07 2.72 14.54
C TYR A 102 5.16 3.73 13.86
N THR A 103 5.79 4.68 13.17
CA THR A 103 5.12 5.55 12.19
C THR A 103 5.05 4.87 10.82
N GLN A 104 3.83 4.66 10.34
CA GLN A 104 3.53 4.35 8.94
C GLN A 104 3.27 5.65 8.20
N THR A 105 3.95 5.88 7.08
CA THR A 105 3.68 7.00 6.19
C THR A 105 2.93 6.48 4.96
N PHE A 106 1.98 7.25 4.47
CA PHE A 106 1.13 6.89 3.35
C PHE A 106 1.11 8.03 2.35
N GLU A 107 1.28 7.70 1.08
CA GLU A 107 1.04 8.67 0.02
C GLU A 107 -0.35 8.45 -0.55
N VAL A 108 -1.13 9.52 -0.59
CA VAL A 108 -2.51 9.49 -1.06
C VAL A 108 -2.55 10.05 -2.47
N TYR A 109 -2.95 9.20 -3.42
CA TYR A 109 -3.14 9.57 -4.82
C TYR A 109 -4.63 9.63 -5.15
N GLY A 110 -5.02 10.55 -6.02
CA GLY A 110 -6.42 10.68 -6.42
C GLY A 110 -6.62 11.30 -7.78
N CYS A 111 -7.81 11.05 -8.31
CA CYS A 111 -8.25 11.61 -9.58
C CYS A 111 -8.92 12.96 -9.31
N ALA A 112 -8.72 13.91 -10.23
CA ALA A 112 -9.41 15.20 -10.17
C ALA A 112 -10.93 15.04 -10.24
N ASP A 113 -11.41 14.13 -11.09
CA ASP A 113 -12.83 13.80 -11.22
C ASP A 113 -13.03 12.31 -11.57
N CYS A 114 -13.81 11.61 -10.74
CA CYS A 114 -14.29 10.24 -10.99
C CYS A 114 -15.80 10.17 -11.25
N SER A 115 -16.44 11.31 -11.54
CA SER A 115 -17.86 11.36 -11.90
C SER A 115 -18.12 10.51 -13.14
N GLY A 116 -19.22 9.74 -13.10
CA GLY A 116 -19.64 8.87 -14.21
C GLY A 116 -18.75 7.65 -14.48
N CYS A 117 -17.76 7.35 -13.65
CA CYS A 117 -16.92 6.16 -13.84
C CYS A 117 -17.66 4.87 -13.42
N GLU A 118 -17.90 3.97 -14.37
CA GLU A 118 -18.57 2.68 -14.13
C GLU A 118 -17.74 1.72 -13.26
N HIS A 119 -16.41 1.88 -13.29
CA HIS A 119 -15.48 1.07 -12.52
C HIS A 119 -15.37 1.48 -11.04
N LYS A 120 -16.01 2.59 -10.63
CA LYS A 120 -15.82 3.22 -9.32
C LYS A 120 -16.09 2.28 -8.14
N ALA A 121 -17.16 1.48 -8.21
CA ALA A 121 -17.52 0.52 -7.16
C ALA A 121 -16.47 -0.59 -7.00
N ARG A 122 -15.76 -0.96 -8.08
CA ARG A 122 -14.69 -1.96 -8.06
C ARG A 122 -13.32 -1.36 -7.78
N CYS A 123 -13.12 -0.07 -8.04
CA CYS A 123 -11.84 0.62 -7.88
C CYS A 123 -11.54 0.99 -6.41
N LEU A 124 -12.57 1.25 -5.61
CA LEU A 124 -12.42 1.72 -4.24
C LEU A 124 -12.75 0.60 -3.25
N TYR A 125 -11.74 0.13 -2.52
CA TYR A 125 -11.83 -0.98 -1.55
C TYR A 125 -12.89 -0.80 -0.44
N LYS A 126 -13.41 0.42 -0.26
CA LYS A 126 -14.54 0.76 0.64
C LYS A 126 -15.45 1.82 0.02
N TYR A 127 -15.83 1.66 -1.25
CA TYR A 127 -16.85 2.53 -1.84
C TYR A 127 -18.17 2.34 -1.12
N ASP A 128 -18.72 3.43 -0.60
CA ASP A 128 -20.07 3.50 -0.08
C ASP A 128 -20.77 4.62 -0.84
N ALA A 129 -21.70 4.25 -1.73
CA ALA A 129 -22.44 5.20 -2.55
C ALA A 129 -23.26 6.20 -1.70
N GLU A 130 -23.64 5.81 -0.48
CA GLU A 130 -24.46 6.65 0.41
C GLU A 130 -23.63 7.72 1.14
N LYS A 131 -22.30 7.56 1.19
CA LYS A 131 -21.37 8.50 1.85
C LYS A 131 -20.70 9.47 0.89
N GLU A 132 -21.05 9.46 -0.39
CA GLU A 132 -20.47 10.40 -1.34
C GLU A 132 -20.99 11.82 -1.08
N PRO A 133 -20.14 12.80 -0.72
CA PRO A 133 -20.59 14.17 -0.62
C PRO A 133 -21.01 14.62 -2.02
N LYS A 134 -22.26 15.07 -2.16
CA LYS A 134 -22.75 15.73 -3.38
C LYS A 134 -21.88 16.96 -3.63
N ARG A 135 -20.84 16.83 -4.45
CA ARG A 135 -20.08 17.99 -4.92
C ARG A 135 -21.02 18.80 -5.80
N THR A 136 -21.48 19.93 -5.27
CA THR A 136 -22.29 20.90 -6.01
C THR A 136 -21.50 21.35 -7.23
N LYS A 137 -22.05 21.10 -8.43
CA LYS A 137 -21.57 21.70 -9.67
C LYS A 137 -21.70 23.21 -9.50
N SER A 138 -20.58 23.93 -9.55
CA SER A 138 -20.56 25.39 -9.66
C SER A 138 -20.46 25.80 -11.12
#